data_AF-A0A425WKF3-F1
#
_entry.id   AF-A0A425WKF3-F1
#
_cell.length_a   1.000
_cell.length_b   1.000
_cell.length_c   1.000
_cell.angle_alpha   90.00
_cell.angle_beta   90.00
_cell.angle_gamma   90.00
#
_symmetry.space_group_name_H-M   'P 1'
#
loop_
_entity.id
_entity.type
_entity.pdbx_description
1 polymer ?
#
loop_
_entity_poly.entity_id
_entity_poly.type
_entity_poly.pdbx_seq_one_letter_code
_entity_poly.pdbx_strand_id
1 'polypeptide(L)'
;MDERIDLADVRKRLEDAFQGNVRLVFWEDEGSDYAEAIESIQLEGATILNATHHEMAVKRRVLRQEPEGRFVLYRSGGAPDP
;
A
#
# COMPACT_ATOMS: atom_id res chain seq x y z
N MET A 1 -9.68 21.39 -12.09
CA MET A 1 -9.35 20.21 -12.90
C MET A 1 -10.00 19.05 -12.18
N ASP A 2 -10.85 18.29 -12.86
CA ASP A 2 -11.42 17.06 -12.31
C ASP A 2 -10.27 16.05 -12.26
N GLU A 3 -9.48 16.08 -11.19
CA GLU A 3 -8.31 15.24 -10.99
C GLU A 3 -8.82 13.86 -10.58
N ARG A 4 -9.48 13.19 -11.53
CA ARG A 4 -9.84 11.79 -11.38
C ARG A 4 -8.53 11.04 -11.23
N ILE A 5 -8.31 10.53 -10.03
CA ILE A 5 -7.17 9.69 -9.71
C ILE A 5 -7.06 8.60 -10.77
N ASP A 6 -5.94 8.58 -11.48
CA ASP A 6 -5.67 7.52 -12.46
C ASP A 6 -5.18 6.27 -11.72
N LEU A 7 -6.14 5.42 -11.36
CA LEU A 7 -5.87 4.15 -10.66
C LEU A 7 -5.05 3.18 -11.49
N ALA A 8 -5.08 3.28 -12.82
CA ALA A 8 -4.29 2.41 -13.68
C ALA A 8 -2.79 2.78 -13.59
N ASP A 9 -2.49 4.08 -13.60
CA ASP A 9 -1.14 4.59 -13.40
C ASP A 9 -0.60 4.28 -12.00
N VAL A 10 -1.43 4.45 -10.96
CA VAL A 10 -1.07 4.11 -9.57
C VAL A 10 -0.76 2.62 -9.45
N ARG A 11 -1.64 1.76 -9.94
CA ARG A 11 -1.42 0.31 -9.96
C ARG A 11 -0.09 -0.04 -10.62
N LYS A 12 0.15 0.50 -11.82
CA LYS A 12 1.39 0.22 -12.56
C LYS A 12 2.64 0.63 -11.77
N ARG A 13 2.63 1.80 -11.14
CA ARG A 13 3.75 2.26 -10.30
C ARG A 13 3.98 1.36 -9.09
N LEU A 14 2.90 0.87 -8.46
CA LEU A 14 3.00 -0.08 -7.35
C LEU A 14 3.57 -1.43 -7.79
N GLU A 15 3.17 -1.94 -8.95
CA GLU A 15 3.70 -3.17 -9.53
C GLU A 15 5.19 -3.02 -9.90
N ASP A 16 5.56 -1.91 -10.53
CA ASP A 16 6.94 -1.58 -10.88
C ASP A 16 7.83 -1.44 -9.63
N ALA A 17 7.28 -1.03 -8.49
CA ALA A 17 8.02 -0.93 -7.23
C ALA A 17 8.44 -2.30 -6.66
N PHE A 18 7.85 -3.41 -7.11
CA PHE A 18 8.24 -4.77 -6.71
C PHE A 18 9.36 -5.38 -7.57
N GLN A 19 10.07 -4.57 -8.35
CA GLN A 19 11.23 -5.05 -9.11
C GLN A 19 12.31 -5.67 -8.21
N GLY A 20 12.92 -6.76 -8.69
CA GLY A 20 13.95 -7.50 -7.96
C GLY A 20 13.39 -8.27 -6.76
N ASN A 21 14.05 -8.13 -5.60
CA ASN A 21 13.72 -8.82 -4.35
C ASN A 21 12.93 -7.94 -3.36
N VAL A 22 12.35 -6.83 -3.82
CA VAL A 22 11.49 -5.99 -2.99
C VAL A 22 10.23 -6.77 -2.62
N ARG A 23 9.91 -6.82 -1.32
CA ARG A 23 8.68 -7.45 -0.82
C ARG A 23 7.74 -6.48 -0.11
N LEU A 24 8.24 -5.31 0.32
CA LEU A 24 7.44 -4.30 1.00
C LEU A 24 7.60 -2.97 0.26
N VAL A 25 6.48 -2.37 -0.09
CA VAL A 25 6.40 -1.00 -0.61
C VAL A 25 5.61 -0.18 0.39
N PHE A 26 6.14 0.97 0.82
CA PHE A 26 5.44 1.88 1.73
C PHE A 26 4.73 2.94 0.91
N TRP A 27 3.46 3.18 1.21
CA TRP A 27 2.65 4.19 0.57
C TRP A 27 2.01 5.07 1.64
N GLU A 28 2.60 6.24 1.83
CA GLU A 28 2.18 7.26 2.77
C GLU A 28 1.37 8.33 2.01
N ASP A 29 0.06 8.32 2.23
CA ASP A 29 -0.88 9.20 1.54
C ASP A 29 -1.22 10.37 2.47
N GLU A 30 -0.40 11.42 2.42
CA GLU A 30 -0.56 12.63 3.24
C GLU A 30 -1.94 13.28 3.07
N GLY A 31 -2.40 13.40 1.82
CA GLY A 31 -3.71 13.98 1.48
C GLY A 31 -4.88 13.06 1.79
N SER A 32 -4.63 11.76 1.99
CA SER A 32 -5.66 10.71 2.06
C SER A 32 -6.52 10.61 0.81
N ASP A 33 -6.00 11.10 -0.33
CA ASP A 33 -6.72 11.19 -1.60
C ASP A 33 -7.08 9.79 -2.13
N TYR A 34 -6.34 8.77 -1.72
CA TYR A 34 -6.50 7.39 -2.19
C TYR A 34 -7.24 6.49 -1.21
N ALA A 35 -7.64 6.99 -0.04
CA ALA A 35 -8.19 6.17 1.05
C ALA A 35 -9.42 5.35 0.62
N GLU A 36 -10.29 5.93 -0.21
CA GLU A 36 -11.47 5.23 -0.76
C GLU A 36 -11.13 4.34 -1.96
N ALA A 37 -10.01 4.60 -2.63
CA ALA A 37 -9.65 3.93 -3.86
C ALA A 37 -8.82 2.65 -3.65
N ILE A 38 -8.06 2.55 -2.56
CA ILE A 38 -7.14 1.43 -2.33
C ILE A 38 -7.81 0.05 -2.40
N GLU A 39 -9.07 -0.08 -1.97
CA GLU A 39 -9.81 -1.35 -1.98
C GLU A 39 -10.11 -1.83 -3.40
N SER A 40 -10.21 -0.90 -4.36
CA SER A 40 -10.44 -1.19 -5.77
C SER A 40 -9.17 -1.60 -6.52
N ILE A 41 -7.99 -1.30 -5.97
CA ILE A 41 -6.71 -1.59 -6.61
C ILE A 41 -6.32 -3.05 -6.32
N GLN A 42 -6.30 -3.86 -7.37
CA GLN A 42 -5.81 -5.23 -7.33
C GLN A 42 -4.44 -5.27 -8.02
N LEU A 43 -3.42 -5.79 -7.33
CA LEU A 43 -2.05 -5.92 -7.84
C LEU A 43 -1.78 -7.38 -8.21
N GLU A 44 -1.03 -7.60 -9.29
CA GLU A 44 -0.54 -8.94 -9.60
C GLU A 44 0.59 -9.35 -8.64
N GLY A 45 0.33 -10.35 -7.79
CA GLY A 45 1.35 -10.95 -6.93
C GLY A 45 1.72 -10.14 -5.67
N ALA A 46 0.96 -9.09 -5.34
CA ALA A 46 1.10 -8.33 -4.09
C ALA A 46 -0.28 -7.97 -3.51
N THR A 47 -0.33 -7.70 -2.21
CA THR A 47 -1.57 -7.28 -1.52
C THR A 47 -1.38 -5.90 -0.90
N ILE A 48 -2.35 -5.00 -1.10
CA ILE A 48 -2.39 -3.72 -0.39
C ILE A 48 -2.98 -3.97 1.01
N LEU A 49 -2.24 -3.59 2.04
CA LEU A 49 -2.68 -3.61 3.43
C LEU A 49 -2.84 -2.18 3.92
N ASN A 50 -4.07 -1.79 4.29
CA ASN A 50 -4.31 -0.53 4.98
C ASN A 50 -3.85 -0.67 6.44
N ALA A 51 -2.76 0.02 6.79
CA ALA A 51 -2.20 0.04 8.12
C ALA A 51 -2.82 1.12 9.02
N THR A 52 -3.64 2.02 8.48
CA THR A 52 -4.28 3.11 9.23
C THR A 52 -5.12 2.53 10.37
N HIS A 53 -4.70 2.78 11.62
CA HIS A 53 -5.30 2.23 12.85
C HIS A 53 -5.22 0.70 13.02
N HIS A 54 -4.46 0.01 12.16
CA HIS A 54 -4.31 -1.45 12.14
C HIS A 54 -2.84 -1.88 12.11
N GLU A 55 -1.94 -1.01 12.59
CA GLU A 55 -0.49 -1.14 12.46
C GLU A 55 0.03 -2.44 13.09
N MET A 56 -0.51 -2.83 14.26
CA MET A 56 -0.09 -4.06 14.94
C MET A 56 -0.58 -5.33 14.24
N ALA A 57 -1.77 -5.29 13.64
CA ALA A 57 -2.30 -6.41 12.86
C ALA A 57 -1.48 -6.61 11.58
N VAL A 58 -1.20 -5.52 10.86
CA VAL A 58 -0.33 -5.50 9.67
C VAL A 58 1.07 -6.00 10.01
N LYS A 59 1.68 -5.48 11.09
CA LYS A 59 2.99 -5.93 11.57
C LYS A 59 3.02 -7.44 11.83
N ARG A 60 2.01 -7.98 12.51
CA ARG A 60 1.93 -9.42 12.79
C ARG A 60 1.80 -10.24 11.50
N ARG A 61 0.97 -9.79 10.56
CA ARG A 61 0.77 -10.47 9.28
C ARG A 61 2.07 -10.54 8.49
N VAL A 62 2.67 -9.37 8.23
CA VAL A 62 3.89 -9.21 7.42
C VAL A 62 5.10 -9.91 8.04
N LEU A 63 5.25 -9.89 9.37
CA LEU A 63 6.46 -10.43 10.02
C LEU A 63 6.32 -11.89 10.45
N ARG A 64 5.10 -12.42 10.64
CA ARG A 64 4.90 -13.76 11.22
C ARG A 64 4.00 -14.67 10.42
N GLN A 65 2.91 -14.17 9.85
CA GLN A 65 1.94 -15.02 9.16
C GLN A 65 2.36 -15.26 7.71
N GLU A 66 2.83 -14.21 7.03
CA GLU A 66 3.20 -14.23 5.62
C GLU A 66 4.57 -13.55 5.42
N PRO A 67 5.67 -14.07 6.02
CA PRO A 67 6.98 -13.42 6.01
C PRO A 67 7.60 -13.26 4.61
N GLU A 68 7.20 -14.12 3.67
CA GLU A 68 7.64 -14.10 2.27
C GLU A 68 6.64 -13.39 1.33
N GLY A 69 5.49 -12.94 1.87
CA GLY A 69 4.46 -12.25 1.11
C GLY A 69 4.92 -10.87 0.63
N ARG A 70 4.34 -10.43 -0.50
CA ARG A 70 4.58 -9.11 -1.06
C ARG A 70 3.42 -8.18 -0.70
N PHE A 71 3.74 -7.04 -0.09
CA PHE A 71 2.73 -6.12 0.43
C PHE A 71 3.03 -4.68 0.08
N VAL A 72 1.98 -3.94 -0.26
CA VAL A 72 1.99 -2.48 -0.18
C VAL A 72 1.40 -2.11 1.18
N LEU A 73 2.14 -1.38 2.00
CA LEU A 73 1.70 -0.90 3.29
C LEU A 73 1.20 0.53 3.12
N TYR A 74 -0.12 0.67 3.00
CA TYR A 74 -0.79 1.95 2.84
C TYR A 74 -1.09 2.58 4.19
N ARG A 75 -0.86 3.89 4.32
CA ARG A 75 -1.29 4.70 5.47
C ARG A 75 -1.88 6.02 4.98
N SER A 76 -3.10 6.32 5.41
CA SER A 76 -3.72 7.64 5.27
C SER A 76 -3.16 8.58 6.34
N GLY A 77 -2.96 9.85 5.97
CA GLY A 77 -2.42 10.88 6.86
C GLY A 77 -0.89 10.84 6.97
N GLY A 78 -0.20 10.38 5.92
CA GLY A 78 1.26 10.49 5.78
C GLY A 78 2.07 9.47 6.60
N ALA A 79 3.31 9.80 6.93
CA ALA A 79 4.14 9.06 7.88
C ALA A 79 3.69 9.31 9.35
N PRO A 80 3.88 8.37 10.28
CA PRO A 80 3.73 8.65 11.70
C PRO A 80 4.78 9.66 12.20
N ASP A 81 4.40 10.50 13.18
CA ASP A 81 5.33 11.41 13.88
C ASP A 81 6.23 10.59 14.82
N PRO A 82 7.57 10.68 14.70
CA PRO A 82 8.54 9.84 15.45
C PRO A 82 8.65 10.11 16.96
#